data_AF-A0A380CHQ2-F1
#
_entry.id   AF-A0A380CHQ2-F1
#
_cell.length_a   1.000
_cell.length_b   1.000
_cell.length_c   1.000
_cell.angle_alpha   90.00
_cell.angle_beta   90.00
_cell.angle_gamma   90.00
#
_symmetry.space_group_name_H-M   'P 1'
#
loop_
_entity.id
_entity.type
_entity.pdbx_description
1 polymer ?
#
loop_
_entity_poly.entity_id
_entity_poly.type
_entity_poly.pdbx_seq_one_letter_code
_entity_poly.pdbx_strand_id
1 'polypeptide(L)'
;MDCMTTKLNDKDQFIEKIKNSDSTLAAFYNYDAMNEQNYKLKLDQATNGREKAVAAVISNYMEDLSLSEAQENNIAQLQQGAKVIIGGQQAGLFGGPLYTFHKIFSIISLSNSLSSKYNQQVIPVFWIAGEDHDFEEVNHTFTYNNKEAKLYKTKYHTMEPPETSVSNYYPNKLQLKDALKQFLKQQPETNHTKELIELCHSIIERYDSWTDIFKALLHEVFKAYGLLLIDAHNPDLRQIEKPFIQTIIEQHETIDHAFRATQGQTMAAGLNQMIQTNTNVHLFLEEDNMRQLISYENGEFVLTKSDKRYSKHELLQLAEQEPERFSNNVVTRPLMEEWLFNTVAFIGGPSEIKYWAELHGVFNTLSVDMPIVLPRLRISYINERIEKVINKYQLSVDDILTNGVHNAKASFIREHASQTVIDQIEEMKQQQQSFYETIKSEVAGNNDNEQLVAKNNDIHLTQYDYLLKRYLLNIERENAISMKHFNEINESLHPMDGLQERIWNPLQIMNEYGIDVFSPSTYPPLRYTFDHIILKP
;
A
#
# COMPACT_ATOMS: atom_id res chain seq x y z
N MET A 1 3.24 -24.82 -3.34
CA MET A 1 3.57 -23.51 -3.91
C MET A 1 4.96 -23.48 -4.53
N ASP A 2 5.03 -23.16 -5.82
CA ASP A 2 6.29 -22.80 -6.48
C ASP A 2 6.56 -21.30 -6.32
N CYS A 3 7.82 -20.94 -6.07
CA CYS A 3 8.26 -19.55 -5.89
C CYS A 3 9.30 -19.19 -6.96
N MET A 4 8.97 -18.19 -7.78
CA MET A 4 9.86 -17.65 -8.82
C MET A 4 10.01 -16.14 -8.65
N THR A 5 11.03 -15.57 -9.28
CA THR A 5 11.26 -14.12 -9.28
C THR A 5 11.39 -13.61 -10.70
N THR A 6 10.91 -12.39 -10.93
CA THR A 6 11.05 -11.68 -12.19
C THR A 6 11.37 -10.19 -12.00
N LYS A 7 12.00 -9.58 -12.99
CA LYS A 7 12.39 -8.16 -12.94
C LYS A 7 11.33 -7.31 -13.63
N LEU A 8 10.62 -6.50 -12.85
CA LEU A 8 9.72 -5.50 -13.41
C LEU A 8 10.46 -4.20 -13.72
N ASN A 9 10.33 -3.73 -14.95
CA ASN A 9 10.79 -2.41 -15.35
C ASN A 9 9.77 -1.36 -14.90
N ASP A 10 9.89 -0.88 -13.67
CA ASP A 10 9.04 0.19 -13.17
C ASP A 10 9.35 1.52 -13.87
N LYS A 11 8.31 2.23 -14.31
CA LYS A 11 8.42 3.58 -14.87
C LYS A 11 9.05 4.58 -13.90
N ASP A 12 8.91 4.32 -12.61
CA ASP A 12 9.29 5.21 -11.52
C ASP A 12 10.81 5.20 -11.22
N GLN A 13 11.54 4.16 -11.66
CA GLN A 13 12.98 3.93 -11.44
C GLN A 13 13.50 4.06 -9.99
N PHE A 14 12.67 4.41 -9.01
CA PHE A 14 13.09 4.69 -7.64
C PHE A 14 13.69 3.47 -6.95
N ILE A 15 13.05 2.31 -7.10
CA ILE A 15 13.57 1.03 -6.60
C ILE A 15 14.90 0.68 -7.29
N GLU A 16 15.01 0.93 -8.60
CA GLU A 16 16.27 0.73 -9.33
C GLU A 16 17.38 1.67 -8.85
N LYS A 17 17.06 2.92 -8.49
CA LYS A 17 18.02 3.85 -7.86
C LYS A 17 18.52 3.34 -6.52
N ILE A 18 17.63 2.76 -5.68
CA ILE A 18 18.04 2.12 -4.41
C ILE A 18 18.98 0.94 -4.68
N LYS A 19 18.62 0.04 -5.61
CA LYS A 19 19.45 -1.14 -5.97
C LYS A 19 20.85 -0.77 -6.43
N ASN A 20 20.99 0.39 -7.07
CA ASN A 20 22.25 0.85 -7.65
C ASN A 20 23.02 1.80 -6.72
N SER A 21 22.59 1.97 -5.47
CA SER A 21 23.19 2.93 -4.53
C SER A 21 23.35 4.32 -5.13
N ASP A 22 22.31 4.79 -5.84
CA ASP A 22 22.33 6.06 -6.55
C ASP A 22 22.72 7.22 -5.62
N SER A 23 23.75 7.97 -6.01
CA SER A 23 24.34 9.02 -5.16
C SER A 23 23.37 10.16 -4.87
N THR A 24 22.43 10.45 -5.78
CA THR A 24 21.43 11.50 -5.59
C THR A 24 20.42 11.07 -4.54
N LEU A 25 19.99 9.81 -4.59
CA LEU A 25 19.06 9.27 -3.60
C LEU A 25 19.74 9.07 -2.23
N ALA A 26 20.98 8.56 -2.22
CA ALA A 26 21.74 8.30 -1.01
C ALA A 26 21.97 9.56 -0.15
N ALA A 27 21.94 10.76 -0.75
CA ALA A 27 22.04 12.02 -0.03
C ALA A 27 20.85 12.30 0.91
N PHE A 28 19.74 11.58 0.76
CA PHE A 28 18.50 11.75 1.53
C PHE A 28 18.19 10.55 2.44
N TYR A 29 19.14 9.63 2.65
CA TYR A 29 19.03 8.54 3.61
C TYR A 29 20.30 8.45 4.44
N ASN A 30 20.17 8.06 5.71
CA ASN A 30 21.33 7.88 6.58
C ASN A 30 22.16 6.64 6.18
N TYR A 31 21.51 5.65 5.58
CA TYR A 31 22.12 4.36 5.28
C TYR A 31 21.78 3.90 3.87
N ASP A 32 22.81 3.41 3.18
CA ASP A 32 22.66 2.65 1.93
C ASP A 32 22.16 1.23 2.25
N ALA A 33 20.98 0.91 1.72
CA ALA A 33 20.34 -0.39 1.87
C ALA A 33 21.10 -1.54 1.18
N MET A 34 21.97 -1.26 0.21
CA MET A 34 22.78 -2.26 -0.49
C MET A 34 24.10 -2.53 0.21
N ASN A 35 24.51 -1.68 1.15
CA ASN A 35 25.75 -1.84 1.88
C ASN A 35 25.54 -2.68 3.14
N GLU A 36 26.05 -3.92 3.11
CA GLU A 36 25.95 -4.87 4.22
C GLU A 36 26.56 -4.36 5.55
N GLN A 37 27.54 -3.45 5.48
CA GLN A 37 28.16 -2.87 6.68
C GLN A 37 27.18 -2.01 7.47
N ASN A 38 26.20 -1.38 6.79
CA ASN A 38 25.19 -0.56 7.46
C ASN A 38 24.27 -1.41 8.35
N TYR A 39 23.90 -2.61 7.91
CA TYR A 39 23.12 -3.54 8.74
C TYR A 39 23.90 -3.96 9.98
N LYS A 40 25.19 -4.28 9.82
CA LYS A 40 26.04 -4.63 10.96
C LYS A 40 26.16 -3.46 11.94
N LEU A 41 26.37 -2.24 11.43
CA LEU A 41 26.41 -1.03 12.24
C LEU A 41 25.11 -0.85 13.05
N LYS A 42 23.94 -0.95 12.40
CA LYS A 42 22.63 -0.84 13.07
C LYS A 42 22.41 -1.94 14.12
N LEU A 43 22.85 -3.16 13.84
CA LEU A 43 22.75 -4.29 14.77
C LEU A 43 23.61 -4.09 16.02
N ASP A 44 24.78 -3.48 15.86
CA ASP A 44 25.76 -3.24 16.94
C ASP A 44 25.53 -1.93 17.71
N GLN A 45 24.63 -1.06 17.23
CA GLN A 45 24.27 0.17 17.94
C GLN A 45 23.75 -0.14 19.35
N ALA A 46 24.03 0.74 20.30
CA ALA A 46 23.47 0.66 21.65
C ALA A 46 21.93 0.69 21.61
N THR A 47 21.29 0.16 22.66
CA THR A 47 19.85 0.28 22.81
C THR A 47 19.48 1.72 23.18
N ASN A 48 18.28 2.11 22.80
CA ASN A 48 17.76 3.45 23.07
C ASN A 48 17.28 3.62 24.53
N GLY A 49 17.16 2.53 25.32
CA GLY A 49 16.77 2.52 26.73
C GLY A 49 15.27 2.34 26.99
N ARG A 50 14.44 2.23 25.95
CA ARG A 50 12.97 2.04 26.06
C ARG A 50 12.54 0.58 25.93
N GLU A 51 13.47 -0.33 25.61
CA GLU A 51 13.19 -1.73 25.26
C GLU A 51 12.27 -2.46 26.25
N LYS A 52 12.48 -2.25 27.56
CA LYS A 52 11.64 -2.87 28.60
C LYS A 52 10.21 -2.35 28.61
N ALA A 53 10.04 -1.03 28.45
CA ALA A 53 8.73 -0.40 28.44
C ALA A 53 7.96 -0.79 27.17
N VAL A 54 8.62 -0.73 26.01
CA VAL A 54 8.03 -1.14 24.72
C VAL A 54 7.65 -2.62 24.72
N ALA A 55 8.52 -3.51 25.23
CA ALA A 55 8.19 -4.93 25.33
C ALA A 55 6.99 -5.19 26.26
N ALA A 56 6.88 -4.47 27.38
CA ALA A 56 5.72 -4.57 28.27
C ALA A 56 4.43 -4.10 27.60
N VAL A 57 4.47 -2.96 26.88
CA VAL A 57 3.30 -2.45 26.14
C VAL A 57 2.86 -3.45 25.06
N ILE A 58 3.79 -4.03 24.30
CA ILE A 58 3.46 -5.05 23.29
C ILE A 58 2.88 -6.31 23.95
N SER A 59 3.48 -6.76 25.06
CA SER A 59 2.98 -7.91 25.81
C SER A 59 1.55 -7.70 26.28
N ASN A 60 1.24 -6.52 26.83
CA ASN A 60 -0.11 -6.16 27.29
C ASN A 60 -1.08 -6.04 26.11
N TYR A 61 -0.67 -5.38 25.02
CA TYR A 61 -1.52 -5.20 23.84
C TYR A 61 -1.93 -6.52 23.17
N MET A 62 -1.12 -7.56 23.33
CA MET A 62 -1.36 -8.89 22.78
C MET A 62 -1.86 -9.90 23.83
N GLU A 63 -2.18 -9.49 25.06
CA GLU A 63 -2.55 -10.39 26.16
C GLU A 63 -3.89 -11.11 25.93
N ASP A 64 -4.76 -10.52 25.12
CA ASP A 64 -6.06 -11.05 24.73
C ASP A 64 -5.97 -12.10 23.61
N LEU A 65 -4.76 -12.34 23.09
CA LEU A 65 -4.43 -13.33 22.07
C LEU A 65 -3.81 -14.59 22.70
N SER A 66 -3.82 -15.71 21.97
CA SER A 66 -3.13 -16.94 22.39
C SER A 66 -1.74 -17.00 21.73
N LEU A 67 -0.75 -16.46 22.44
CA LEU A 67 0.62 -16.31 21.92
C LEU A 67 1.27 -17.66 21.61
N SER A 68 2.07 -17.69 20.54
CA SER A 68 2.97 -18.80 20.26
C SER A 68 4.26 -18.68 21.09
N GLU A 69 4.97 -19.79 21.30
CA GLU A 69 6.29 -19.80 21.93
C GLU A 69 7.28 -18.85 21.22
N ALA A 70 7.17 -18.74 19.90
CA ALA A 70 7.97 -17.80 19.11
C ALA A 70 7.68 -16.34 19.46
N GLN A 71 6.40 -15.98 19.69
CA GLN A 71 6.01 -14.63 20.11
C GLN A 71 6.45 -14.33 21.55
N GLU A 72 6.25 -15.28 22.48
CA GLU A 72 6.71 -15.14 23.87
C GLU A 72 8.24 -14.94 23.93
N ASN A 73 8.99 -15.75 23.18
CA ASN A 73 10.44 -15.58 23.08
C ASN A 73 10.80 -14.23 22.46
N ASN A 74 10.12 -13.80 21.40
CA ASN A 74 10.39 -12.49 20.80
C ASN A 74 10.10 -11.33 21.77
N ILE A 75 9.03 -11.37 22.56
CA ILE A 75 8.76 -10.37 23.61
C ILE A 75 9.90 -10.35 24.64
N ALA A 76 10.37 -11.52 25.10
CA ALA A 76 11.48 -11.62 26.05
C ALA A 76 12.79 -11.08 25.48
N GLN A 77 13.08 -11.36 24.21
CA GLN A 77 14.28 -10.84 23.52
C GLN A 77 14.18 -9.33 23.29
N LEU A 78 12.99 -8.82 22.95
CA LEU A 78 12.75 -7.38 22.81
C LEU A 78 13.05 -6.66 24.12
N GLN A 79 12.59 -7.21 25.25
CA GLN A 79 12.87 -6.67 26.58
C GLN A 79 14.38 -6.60 26.91
N GLN A 80 15.19 -7.48 26.31
CA GLN A 80 16.65 -7.50 26.44
C GLN A 80 17.38 -6.58 25.45
N GLY A 81 16.64 -5.86 24.60
CA GLY A 81 17.22 -4.91 23.65
C GLY A 81 17.50 -5.48 22.26
N ALA A 82 16.90 -6.62 21.91
CA ALA A 82 16.95 -7.14 20.55
C ALA A 82 16.45 -6.09 19.55
N LYS A 83 17.08 -6.08 18.37
CA LYS A 83 16.76 -5.13 17.30
C LYS A 83 15.52 -5.57 16.55
N VAL A 84 14.84 -4.63 15.88
CA VAL A 84 13.62 -4.93 15.14
C VAL A 84 13.75 -4.64 13.65
N ILE A 85 13.01 -5.41 12.85
CA ILE A 85 12.55 -4.95 11.54
C ILE A 85 11.09 -4.57 11.72
N ILE A 86 10.73 -3.40 11.24
CA ILE A 86 9.40 -2.84 11.43
C ILE A 86 8.83 -2.33 10.11
N GLY A 87 7.52 -2.33 10.03
CA GLY A 87 6.76 -1.70 8.97
C GLY A 87 5.30 -1.71 9.38
N GLY A 88 4.49 -0.85 8.77
CA GLY A 88 3.11 -0.67 9.21
C GLY A 88 2.10 -0.54 8.09
N GLN A 89 0.83 -0.67 8.45
CA GLN A 89 -0.28 -0.40 7.55
C GLN A 89 -1.52 -0.03 8.36
N GLN A 90 -2.42 0.72 7.76
CA GLN A 90 -3.76 0.91 8.33
C GLN A 90 -4.52 -0.42 8.40
N ALA A 91 -5.45 -0.51 9.35
CA ALA A 91 -6.25 -1.70 9.61
C ALA A 91 -7.36 -1.90 8.56
N GLY A 92 -7.02 -2.32 7.35
CA GLY A 92 -8.02 -2.55 6.28
C GLY A 92 -9.02 -3.67 6.59
N LEU A 93 -10.26 -3.52 6.11
CA LEU A 93 -11.33 -4.51 6.26
C LEU A 93 -10.87 -5.90 5.82
N PHE A 94 -11.02 -6.89 6.70
CA PHE A 94 -10.60 -8.28 6.47
C PHE A 94 -9.12 -8.43 6.08
N GLY A 95 -8.24 -7.66 6.73
CA GLY A 95 -6.80 -7.65 6.46
C GLY A 95 -6.37 -6.67 5.37
N GLY A 96 -7.33 -6.01 4.71
CA GLY A 96 -7.08 -5.06 3.64
C GLY A 96 -6.56 -5.73 2.36
N PRO A 97 -5.83 -4.98 1.51
CA PRO A 97 -5.19 -5.54 0.33
C PRO A 97 -4.05 -6.52 0.69
N LEU A 98 -3.76 -7.45 -0.22
CA LEU A 98 -2.69 -8.44 -0.11
C LEU A 98 -1.32 -7.86 0.26
N TYR A 99 -1.02 -6.62 -0.14
CA TYR A 99 0.25 -5.99 0.21
C TYR A 99 0.48 -5.88 1.73
N THR A 100 -0.57 -5.88 2.55
CA THR A 100 -0.44 -5.91 4.02
C THR A 100 0.29 -7.17 4.44
N PHE A 101 -0.13 -8.32 3.91
CA PHE A 101 0.49 -9.61 4.18
C PHE A 101 1.89 -9.66 3.57
N HIS A 102 2.09 -9.08 2.38
CA HIS A 102 3.41 -9.05 1.74
C HIS A 102 4.40 -8.18 2.53
N LYS A 103 3.95 -7.08 3.12
CA LYS A 103 4.75 -6.24 4.03
C LYS A 103 5.16 -7.04 5.27
N ILE A 104 4.22 -7.76 5.89
CA ILE A 104 4.52 -8.66 7.02
C ILE A 104 5.53 -9.74 6.63
N PHE A 105 5.35 -10.41 5.49
CA PHE A 105 6.31 -11.39 4.99
C PHE A 105 7.69 -10.77 4.73
N SER A 106 7.76 -9.51 4.28
CA SER A 106 9.02 -8.80 4.09
C SER A 106 9.74 -8.58 5.43
N ILE A 107 9.00 -8.13 6.45
CA ILE A 107 9.49 -7.93 7.81
C ILE A 107 10.03 -9.25 8.38
N ILE A 108 9.27 -10.33 8.27
CA ILE A 108 9.65 -11.68 8.72
C ILE A 108 10.88 -12.17 7.96
N SER A 109 10.88 -12.10 6.64
CA SER A 109 11.96 -12.61 5.79
C SER A 109 13.28 -11.89 6.07
N LEU A 110 13.24 -10.56 6.23
CA LEU A 110 14.43 -9.78 6.56
C LEU A 110 14.91 -10.05 7.99
N SER A 111 13.99 -10.14 8.96
CA SER A 111 14.32 -10.49 10.36
C SER A 111 15.03 -11.83 10.45
N ASN A 112 14.50 -12.86 9.79
CA ASN A 112 15.08 -14.20 9.77
C ASN A 112 16.44 -14.24 9.06
N SER A 113 16.55 -13.53 7.93
CA SER A 113 17.80 -13.42 7.17
C SER A 113 18.91 -12.78 8.00
N LEU A 114 18.64 -11.64 8.62
CA LEU A 114 19.60 -10.93 9.47
C LEU A 114 19.93 -11.74 10.73
N SER A 115 18.93 -12.37 11.35
CA SER A 115 19.16 -13.19 12.54
C SER A 115 20.09 -14.35 12.25
N SER A 116 19.87 -15.04 11.14
CA SER A 116 20.71 -16.16 10.70
C SER A 116 22.11 -15.69 10.30
N LYS A 117 22.21 -14.56 9.58
CA LYS A 117 23.47 -14.04 9.05
C LYS A 117 24.40 -13.51 10.15
N TYR A 118 23.85 -12.82 11.15
CA TYR A 118 24.63 -12.16 12.20
C TYR A 118 24.59 -12.90 13.55
N ASN A 119 23.87 -14.01 13.64
CA ASN A 119 23.71 -14.81 14.85
C ASN A 119 23.26 -13.96 16.06
N GLN A 120 22.30 -13.07 15.81
CA GLN A 120 21.70 -12.15 16.78
C GLN A 120 20.20 -12.11 16.54
N GLN A 121 19.37 -12.18 17.57
CA GLN A 121 17.92 -12.13 17.38
C GLN A 121 17.50 -10.77 16.82
N VAL A 122 16.80 -10.79 15.68
CA VAL A 122 16.13 -9.64 15.09
C VAL A 122 14.64 -9.94 15.01
N ILE A 123 13.82 -9.06 15.57
CA ILE A 123 12.41 -9.33 15.84
C ILE A 123 11.53 -8.68 14.78
N PRO A 124 10.58 -9.44 14.18
CA PRO A 124 9.58 -8.87 13.29
C PRO A 124 8.48 -8.17 14.09
N VAL A 125 8.32 -6.86 13.89
CA VAL A 125 7.26 -6.05 14.49
C VAL A 125 6.39 -5.45 13.38
N PHE A 126 5.07 -5.52 13.53
CA PHE A 126 4.14 -4.85 12.63
C PHE A 126 3.39 -3.73 13.36
N TRP A 127 3.48 -2.54 12.80
CA TRP A 127 2.87 -1.31 13.31
C TRP A 127 1.49 -1.10 12.69
N ILE A 128 0.43 -1.26 13.48
CA ILE A 128 -0.93 -0.99 13.05
C ILE A 128 -1.15 0.52 13.15
N ALA A 129 -1.38 1.17 12.00
CA ALA A 129 -1.59 2.61 11.93
C ALA A 129 -3.04 2.98 12.30
N GLY A 130 -3.45 2.61 13.52
CA GLY A 130 -4.81 2.82 14.00
C GLY A 130 -5.12 4.27 14.40
N GLU A 131 -4.10 5.08 14.68
CA GLU A 131 -4.23 6.51 15.02
C GLU A 131 -4.82 7.36 13.88
N ASP A 132 -4.84 6.85 12.65
CA ASP A 132 -5.45 7.52 11.51
C ASP A 132 -6.98 7.51 11.61
N HIS A 133 -7.60 8.51 11.00
CA HIS A 133 -9.05 8.74 10.96
C HIS A 133 -9.65 8.53 9.56
N ASP A 134 -8.84 8.20 8.55
CA ASP A 134 -9.33 7.91 7.20
C ASP A 134 -10.04 6.55 7.14
N PHE A 135 -11.28 6.53 7.62
CA PHE A 135 -12.11 5.33 7.60
C PHE A 135 -12.49 4.90 6.18
N GLU A 136 -12.51 5.82 5.21
CA GLU A 136 -12.87 5.49 3.83
C GLU A 136 -11.81 4.64 3.16
N GLU A 137 -10.54 4.79 3.53
CA GLU A 137 -9.44 3.95 3.05
C GLU A 137 -9.56 2.51 3.57
N VAL A 138 -10.01 2.32 4.81
CA VAL A 138 -10.01 0.99 5.46
C VAL A 138 -11.34 0.24 5.43
N ASN A 139 -12.48 0.91 5.22
CA ASN A 139 -13.80 0.28 5.36
C ASN A 139 -14.24 -0.63 4.20
N HIS A 140 -13.36 -0.91 3.26
CA HIS A 140 -13.68 -1.70 2.07
C HIS A 140 -12.54 -2.58 1.62
N THR A 141 -12.88 -3.56 0.79
CA THR A 141 -11.92 -4.46 0.16
C THR A 141 -12.45 -4.93 -1.19
N PHE A 142 -11.59 -5.53 -2.02
CA PHE A 142 -11.98 -6.07 -3.30
C PHE A 142 -11.74 -7.57 -3.38
N THR A 143 -12.64 -8.25 -4.07
CA THR A 143 -12.56 -9.68 -4.33
C THR A 143 -12.78 -9.96 -5.81
N TYR A 144 -12.02 -10.88 -6.36
CA TYR A 144 -12.11 -11.28 -7.76
C TYR A 144 -12.99 -12.53 -7.91
N ASN A 145 -14.05 -12.41 -8.70
CA ASN A 145 -14.94 -13.51 -9.02
C ASN A 145 -14.45 -14.25 -10.27
N ASN A 146 -13.88 -15.44 -10.06
CA ASN A 146 -13.32 -16.29 -11.13
C ASN A 146 -14.36 -16.68 -12.21
N LYS A 147 -15.66 -16.77 -11.89
CA LYS A 147 -16.69 -17.20 -12.85
C LYS A 147 -17.04 -16.08 -13.83
N GLU A 148 -17.18 -14.88 -13.30
CA GLU A 148 -17.58 -13.68 -14.02
C GLU A 148 -16.39 -12.87 -14.56
N ALA A 149 -15.17 -13.22 -14.13
CA ALA A 149 -13.94 -12.49 -14.44
C ALA A 149 -14.06 -11.02 -14.06
N LYS A 150 -14.53 -10.73 -12.84
CA LYS A 150 -14.84 -9.35 -12.42
C LYS A 150 -14.47 -9.12 -10.96
N LEU A 151 -14.00 -7.91 -10.68
CA LEU A 151 -13.79 -7.41 -9.33
C LEU A 151 -15.07 -6.90 -8.69
N TYR A 152 -15.23 -7.22 -7.41
CA TYR A 152 -16.33 -6.81 -6.58
C TYR A 152 -15.81 -6.07 -5.36
N LYS A 153 -16.27 -4.83 -5.17
CA LYS A 153 -16.03 -4.04 -3.97
C LYS A 153 -16.99 -4.48 -2.87
N THR A 154 -16.46 -4.93 -1.75
CA THR A 154 -17.22 -5.14 -0.51
C THR A 154 -16.92 -3.98 0.42
N LYS A 155 -17.95 -3.31 0.93
CA LYS A 155 -17.81 -2.18 1.85
C LYS A 155 -18.62 -2.43 3.11
N TYR A 156 -18.02 -2.15 4.26
CA TYR A 156 -18.74 -2.01 5.52
C TYR A 156 -19.44 -0.63 5.54
N HIS A 157 -20.76 -0.64 5.70
CA HIS A 157 -21.59 0.57 5.64
C HIS A 157 -22.01 0.99 7.04
N THR A 158 -21.64 2.20 7.45
CA THR A 158 -22.09 2.84 8.69
C THR A 158 -22.64 4.23 8.38
N MET A 159 -23.60 4.69 9.19
CA MET A 159 -24.07 6.09 9.17
C MET A 159 -23.22 7.01 10.05
N GLU A 160 -22.46 6.41 10.97
CA GLU A 160 -21.59 7.10 11.94
C GLU A 160 -20.17 6.56 11.73
N PRO A 161 -19.43 7.06 10.71
CA PRO A 161 -18.01 6.78 10.59
C PRO A 161 -17.24 7.47 11.74
N PRO A 162 -16.08 6.94 12.16
CA PRO A 162 -15.28 7.58 13.20
C PRO A 162 -14.74 8.93 12.70
N GLU A 163 -14.85 9.96 13.53
CA GLU A 163 -14.18 11.25 13.31
C GLU A 163 -12.87 11.38 14.13
N THR A 164 -12.64 10.44 15.06
CA THR A 164 -11.41 10.23 15.83
C THR A 164 -10.53 9.15 15.15
N SER A 165 -9.68 8.47 15.90
CA SER A 165 -8.89 7.33 15.43
C SER A 165 -9.76 6.11 15.08
N VAL A 166 -9.36 5.35 14.06
CA VAL A 166 -9.96 4.06 13.69
C VAL A 166 -9.86 3.03 14.82
N SER A 167 -8.84 3.10 15.68
CA SER A 167 -8.71 2.25 16.88
C SER A 167 -9.87 2.43 17.87
N ASN A 168 -10.47 3.62 17.91
CA ASN A 168 -11.62 3.92 18.77
C ASN A 168 -12.96 3.61 18.08
N TYR A 169 -12.96 3.00 16.90
CA TYR A 169 -14.17 2.63 16.19
C TYR A 169 -14.65 1.21 16.54
N TYR A 170 -15.90 1.10 16.99
CA TYR A 170 -16.54 -0.16 17.36
C TYR A 170 -17.62 -0.52 16.33
N PRO A 171 -17.29 -1.36 15.33
CA PRO A 171 -18.22 -1.69 14.26
C PRO A 171 -19.41 -2.53 14.75
N ASN A 172 -20.56 -2.36 14.08
CA ASN A 172 -21.69 -3.24 14.28
C ASN A 172 -21.36 -4.66 13.77
N LYS A 173 -21.29 -5.62 14.70
CA LYS A 173 -20.92 -7.02 14.39
C LYS A 173 -21.83 -7.67 13.35
N LEU A 174 -23.13 -7.35 13.32
CA LEU A 174 -24.05 -7.88 12.31
C LEU A 174 -23.74 -7.32 10.91
N GLN A 175 -23.43 -6.03 10.81
CA GLN A 175 -23.03 -5.40 9.53
C GLN A 175 -21.68 -5.93 9.03
N LEU A 176 -20.72 -6.18 9.92
CA LEU A 176 -19.46 -6.85 9.55
C LEU A 176 -19.69 -8.26 9.01
N LYS A 177 -20.55 -9.04 9.67
CA LYS A 177 -20.93 -10.38 9.19
C LYS A 177 -21.67 -10.33 7.85
N ASP A 178 -22.50 -9.32 7.62
CA ASP A 178 -23.13 -9.13 6.32
C ASP A 178 -22.10 -8.77 5.24
N ALA A 179 -21.15 -7.87 5.53
CA ALA A 179 -20.04 -7.57 4.63
C ALA A 179 -19.21 -8.84 4.30
N LEU A 180 -18.91 -9.67 5.30
CA LEU A 180 -18.22 -10.95 5.09
C LEU A 180 -19.03 -11.89 4.18
N LYS A 181 -20.34 -11.98 4.39
CA LYS A 181 -21.24 -12.77 3.53
C LYS A 181 -21.27 -12.24 2.10
N GLN A 182 -21.29 -10.91 1.91
CA GLN A 182 -21.23 -10.28 0.59
C GLN A 182 -19.92 -10.57 -0.13
N PHE A 183 -18.78 -10.53 0.59
CA PHE A 183 -17.48 -10.92 0.09
C PHE A 183 -17.47 -12.37 -0.40
N LEU A 184 -17.86 -13.31 0.48
CA LEU A 184 -17.81 -14.74 0.19
C LEU A 184 -18.78 -15.17 -0.91
N LYS A 185 -19.88 -14.45 -1.12
CA LYS A 185 -20.81 -14.69 -2.25
C LYS A 185 -20.13 -14.58 -3.61
N GLN A 186 -19.03 -13.82 -3.72
CA GLN A 186 -18.26 -13.67 -4.96
C GLN A 186 -17.22 -14.77 -5.16
N GLN A 187 -17.01 -15.61 -4.15
CA GLN A 187 -16.07 -16.71 -4.18
C GLN A 187 -16.79 -18.04 -4.42
N PRO A 188 -16.13 -19.01 -5.08
CA PRO A 188 -16.64 -20.37 -5.12
C PRO A 188 -16.60 -20.98 -3.71
N GLU A 189 -17.58 -21.83 -3.42
CA GLU A 189 -17.53 -22.69 -2.24
C GLU A 189 -16.45 -23.76 -2.46
N THR A 190 -15.56 -23.90 -1.48
CA THR A 190 -14.44 -24.85 -1.45
C THR A 190 -14.51 -25.67 -0.16
N ASN A 191 -13.62 -26.65 -0.02
CA ASN A 191 -13.48 -27.41 1.22
C ASN A 191 -13.00 -26.54 2.40
N HIS A 192 -12.52 -25.32 2.15
CA HIS A 192 -11.97 -24.39 3.14
C HIS A 192 -12.97 -23.28 3.53
N THR A 193 -14.02 -23.06 2.72
CA THR A 193 -14.98 -21.96 2.94
C THR A 193 -15.62 -21.98 4.32
N LYS A 194 -16.03 -23.16 4.80
CA LYS A 194 -16.68 -23.30 6.10
C LYS A 194 -15.75 -22.89 7.24
N GLU A 195 -14.53 -23.40 7.25
CA GLU A 195 -13.54 -23.11 8.29
C GLU A 195 -13.13 -21.64 8.29
N LEU A 196 -12.98 -21.04 7.10
CA LEU A 196 -12.70 -19.62 6.96
C LEU A 196 -13.84 -18.74 7.52
N ILE A 197 -15.10 -19.11 7.24
CA ILE A 197 -16.27 -18.45 7.82
C ILE A 197 -16.22 -18.54 9.35
N GLU A 198 -15.98 -19.73 9.89
CA GLU A 198 -15.94 -19.96 11.34
C GLU A 198 -14.83 -19.12 12.01
N LEU A 199 -13.64 -19.07 11.41
CA LEU A 199 -12.53 -18.22 11.85
C LEU A 199 -12.94 -16.74 11.90
N CYS A 200 -13.42 -16.19 10.78
CA CYS A 200 -13.81 -14.78 10.72
C CYS A 200 -14.97 -14.45 11.67
N HIS A 201 -15.97 -15.32 11.79
CA HIS A 201 -17.08 -15.14 12.72
C HIS A 201 -16.62 -15.18 14.18
N SER A 202 -15.69 -16.08 14.52
CA SER A 202 -15.12 -16.16 15.86
C SER A 202 -14.36 -14.89 16.22
N ILE A 203 -13.57 -14.34 15.28
CA ILE A 203 -12.87 -13.07 15.47
C ILE A 203 -13.87 -11.92 15.64
N ILE A 204 -14.85 -11.77 14.75
CA ILE A 204 -15.85 -10.68 14.82
C ILE A 204 -16.64 -10.73 16.13
N GLU A 205 -16.91 -11.92 16.68
CA GLU A 205 -17.63 -12.05 17.95
C GLU A 205 -16.75 -11.78 19.17
N ARG A 206 -15.49 -12.21 19.15
CA ARG A 206 -14.57 -12.09 20.30
C ARG A 206 -14.01 -10.68 20.49
N TYR A 207 -13.80 -9.94 19.42
CA TYR A 207 -13.14 -8.63 19.45
C TYR A 207 -14.12 -7.51 19.10
N ASP A 208 -13.93 -6.33 19.72
CA ASP A 208 -14.92 -5.25 19.68
C ASP A 208 -14.49 -4.07 18.80
N SER A 209 -13.24 -3.63 18.88
CA SER A 209 -12.76 -2.51 18.06
C SER A 209 -12.34 -2.95 16.65
N TRP A 210 -12.32 -2.01 15.72
CA TRP A 210 -11.90 -2.25 14.34
C TRP A 210 -10.46 -2.76 14.25
N THR A 211 -9.54 -2.17 15.02
CA THR A 211 -8.13 -2.58 15.03
C THR A 211 -7.91 -3.89 15.76
N ASP A 212 -8.71 -4.24 16.79
CA ASP A 212 -8.61 -5.55 17.44
C ASP A 212 -9.04 -6.70 16.52
N ILE A 213 -10.10 -6.52 15.73
CA ILE A 213 -10.53 -7.50 14.73
C ILE A 213 -9.42 -7.72 13.68
N PHE A 214 -8.77 -6.64 13.25
CA PHE A 214 -7.64 -6.70 12.33
C PHE A 214 -6.40 -7.38 12.96
N LYS A 215 -6.04 -6.99 14.20
CA LYS A 215 -4.97 -7.58 15.02
C LYS A 215 -5.16 -9.09 15.13
N ALA A 216 -6.35 -9.53 15.51
CA ALA A 216 -6.68 -10.94 15.69
C ALA A 216 -6.55 -11.75 14.40
N LEU A 217 -7.00 -11.20 13.26
CA LEU A 217 -6.83 -11.86 11.96
C LEU A 217 -5.35 -12.01 11.61
N LEU A 218 -4.54 -10.95 11.75
CA LEU A 218 -3.11 -11.02 11.50
C LEU A 218 -2.40 -11.98 12.46
N HIS A 219 -2.80 -11.99 13.73
CA HIS A 219 -2.27 -12.92 14.72
C HIS A 219 -2.52 -14.37 14.31
N GLU A 220 -3.75 -14.73 13.95
CA GLU A 220 -4.06 -16.12 13.53
C GLU A 220 -3.24 -16.57 12.33
N VAL A 221 -2.99 -15.67 11.37
CA VAL A 221 -2.19 -15.98 10.18
C VAL A 221 -0.69 -16.06 10.49
N PHE A 222 -0.15 -15.16 11.31
CA PHE A 222 1.29 -14.94 11.42
C PHE A 222 1.92 -15.34 12.76
N LYS A 223 1.14 -15.82 13.75
CA LYS A 223 1.66 -16.21 15.07
C LYS A 223 2.77 -17.24 15.03
N ALA A 224 2.74 -18.17 14.06
CA ALA A 224 3.78 -19.18 13.89
C ALA A 224 5.13 -18.60 13.45
N TYR A 225 5.14 -17.39 12.87
CA TYR A 225 6.37 -16.66 12.50
C TYR A 225 6.92 -15.79 13.64
N GLY A 226 6.29 -15.78 14.81
CA GLY A 226 6.72 -14.94 15.94
C GLY A 226 6.44 -13.44 15.75
N LEU A 227 5.55 -13.06 14.82
CA LEU A 227 5.23 -11.65 14.56
C LEU A 227 4.66 -10.97 15.81
N LEU A 228 5.23 -9.83 16.20
CA LEU A 228 4.67 -8.97 17.23
C LEU A 228 3.85 -7.84 16.59
N LEU A 229 2.74 -7.47 17.24
CA LEU A 229 1.80 -6.46 16.78
C LEU A 229 1.74 -5.32 17.79
N ILE A 230 1.59 -4.08 17.32
CA ILE A 230 1.30 -2.93 18.17
C ILE A 230 0.45 -1.91 17.42
N ASP A 231 -0.52 -1.31 18.10
CA ASP A 231 -1.30 -0.18 17.58
C ASP A 231 -0.65 1.15 17.95
N ALA A 232 -0.46 2.02 16.96
CA ALA A 232 0.00 3.39 17.10
C ALA A 232 -0.86 4.22 18.07
N HIS A 233 -2.15 3.88 18.21
CA HIS A 233 -3.08 4.57 19.10
C HIS A 233 -3.15 3.97 20.51
N ASN A 234 -2.31 2.99 20.85
CA ASN A 234 -2.36 2.36 22.16
C ASN A 234 -2.04 3.37 23.29
N PRO A 235 -2.91 3.55 24.31
CA PRO A 235 -2.69 4.52 25.37
C PRO A 235 -1.40 4.28 26.18
N ASP A 236 -1.03 3.03 26.45
CA ASP A 236 0.20 2.71 27.19
C ASP A 236 1.45 3.06 26.37
N LEU A 237 1.37 2.92 25.03
CA LEU A 237 2.42 3.40 24.14
C LEU A 237 2.55 4.93 24.21
N ARG A 238 1.43 5.66 24.22
CA ARG A 238 1.39 7.13 24.31
C ARG A 238 2.04 7.66 25.58
N GLN A 239 1.96 6.92 26.69
CA GLN A 239 2.69 7.26 27.92
C GLN A 239 4.21 7.23 27.74
N ILE A 240 4.74 6.33 26.90
CA ILE A 240 6.16 6.29 26.55
C ILE A 240 6.51 7.44 25.60
N GLU A 241 5.62 7.77 24.65
CA GLU A 241 5.81 8.81 23.63
C GLU A 241 5.78 10.25 24.16
N LYS A 242 5.10 10.48 25.28
CA LYS A 242 4.90 11.78 25.95
C LYS A 242 6.10 12.75 25.88
N PRO A 243 7.33 12.41 26.34
CA PRO A 243 8.45 13.34 26.26
C PRO A 243 8.84 13.74 24.83
N PHE A 244 8.64 12.85 23.85
CA PHE A 244 8.90 13.15 22.45
C PHE A 244 7.77 13.98 21.83
N ILE A 245 6.52 13.77 22.22
CA ILE A 245 5.39 14.65 21.87
C ILE A 245 5.65 16.07 22.37
N GLN A 246 6.10 16.23 23.63
CA GLN A 246 6.49 17.54 24.18
C GLN A 246 7.64 18.16 23.38
N THR A 247 8.65 17.37 23.00
CA THR A 247 9.76 17.84 22.16
C THR A 247 9.26 18.34 20.80
N ILE A 248 8.31 17.65 20.17
CA ILE A 248 7.72 18.06 18.89
C ILE A 248 6.95 19.38 19.06
N ILE A 249 6.13 19.52 20.10
CA ILE A 249 5.42 20.77 20.42
C ILE A 249 6.42 21.91 20.65
N GLU A 250 7.51 21.64 21.35
CA GLU A 250 8.51 22.66 21.69
C GLU A 250 9.29 23.16 20.49
N GLN A 251 9.65 22.25 19.58
CA GLN A 251 10.54 22.49 18.44
C GLN A 251 9.79 22.59 17.10
N HIS A 252 8.47 22.74 17.13
CA HIS A 252 7.62 22.62 15.95
C HIS A 252 8.05 23.50 14.75
N GLU A 253 8.45 24.76 14.98
CA GLU A 253 8.94 25.65 13.92
C GLU A 253 10.27 25.15 13.31
N THR A 254 11.14 24.59 14.15
CA THR A 254 12.44 24.05 13.71
C THR A 254 12.23 22.77 12.89
N ILE A 255 11.27 21.93 13.31
CA ILE A 255 10.84 20.72 12.59
C ILE A 255 10.24 21.09 11.22
N ASP A 256 9.28 22.01 11.16
CA ASP A 256 8.66 22.41 9.88
C ASP A 256 9.69 23.04 8.95
N HIS A 257 10.55 23.94 9.46
CA HIS A 257 11.62 24.52 8.63
C HIS A 257 12.55 23.44 8.06
N ALA A 258 12.98 22.46 8.87
CA ALA A 258 13.81 21.35 8.39
C ALA A 258 13.08 20.51 7.33
N PHE A 259 11.80 20.19 7.56
CA PHE A 259 10.97 19.46 6.60
C PHE A 259 10.85 20.20 5.27
N ARG A 260 10.46 21.48 5.28
CA ARG A 260 10.32 22.29 4.05
C ARG A 260 11.65 22.47 3.32
N ALA A 261 12.75 22.64 4.06
CA ALA A 261 14.08 22.75 3.46
C ALA A 261 14.49 21.44 2.77
N THR A 262 14.29 20.28 3.42
CA THR A 262 14.58 18.97 2.82
C THR A 262 13.68 18.70 1.62
N GLN A 263 12.39 19.04 1.68
CA GLN A 263 11.47 18.93 0.55
C GLN A 263 11.91 19.80 -0.65
N GLY A 264 12.40 21.02 -0.39
CA GLY A 264 12.99 21.86 -1.44
C GLY A 264 14.25 21.24 -2.07
N GLN A 265 15.09 20.58 -1.26
CA GLN A 265 16.30 19.89 -1.73
C GLN A 265 15.98 18.64 -2.57
N THR A 266 15.02 17.81 -2.13
CA THR A 266 14.60 16.61 -2.88
C THR A 266 13.98 16.98 -4.21
N MET A 267 13.16 18.03 -4.26
CA MET A 267 12.60 18.57 -5.50
C MET A 267 13.68 19.13 -6.44
N ALA A 268 14.66 19.89 -5.91
CA ALA A 268 15.78 20.38 -6.69
C ALA A 268 16.66 19.25 -7.26
N ALA A 269 16.69 18.09 -6.58
CA ALA A 269 17.35 16.87 -7.03
C ALA A 269 16.52 16.03 -8.02
N GLY A 270 15.32 16.51 -8.41
CA GLY A 270 14.46 15.85 -9.40
C GLY A 270 13.53 14.77 -8.83
N LEU A 271 13.32 14.73 -7.51
CA LEU A 271 12.31 13.89 -6.88
C LEU A 271 10.95 14.61 -6.84
N ASN A 272 9.86 13.86 -6.97
CA ASN A 272 8.52 14.43 -6.84
C ASN A 272 8.17 14.65 -5.37
N GLN A 273 7.46 15.73 -5.09
CA GLN A 273 6.88 15.98 -3.77
C GLN A 273 5.79 14.94 -3.47
N MET A 274 5.96 14.23 -2.36
CA MET A 274 5.08 13.16 -1.86
C MET A 274 4.24 13.64 -0.68
N ILE A 275 4.80 14.41 0.26
CA ILE A 275 4.04 14.89 1.43
C ILE A 275 3.42 16.25 1.13
N GLN A 276 2.09 16.31 1.28
CA GLN A 276 1.32 17.55 1.24
C GLN A 276 0.71 17.80 2.61
N THR A 277 1.15 18.86 3.27
CA THR A 277 0.65 19.27 4.58
C THR A 277 0.70 20.79 4.69
N ASN A 278 -0.27 21.38 5.38
CA ASN A 278 -0.40 22.82 5.58
C ASN A 278 -0.12 23.24 7.04
N THR A 279 0.12 22.28 7.94
CA THR A 279 0.54 22.56 9.32
C THR A 279 2.05 22.77 9.43
N ASN A 280 2.45 23.56 10.43
CA ASN A 280 3.81 23.76 10.94
C ASN A 280 4.02 23.13 12.34
N VAL A 281 3.10 22.28 12.80
CA VAL A 281 3.17 21.55 14.09
C VAL A 281 3.32 20.06 13.90
N HIS A 282 2.76 19.53 12.81
CA HIS A 282 2.85 18.12 12.44
C HIS A 282 2.32 17.13 13.50
N LEU A 283 1.35 17.56 14.30
CA LEU A 283 0.61 16.72 15.24
C LEU A 283 -0.90 16.91 15.05
N PHE A 284 -1.65 15.92 15.48
CA PHE A 284 -3.09 15.99 15.66
C PHE A 284 -3.43 15.96 17.16
N LEU A 285 -4.53 16.62 17.51
CA LEU A 285 -5.15 16.55 18.83
C LEU A 285 -6.57 16.02 18.68
N GLU A 286 -6.92 15.02 19.49
CA GLU A 286 -8.30 14.59 19.69
C GLU A 286 -9.01 15.56 20.65
N GLU A 287 -10.02 16.25 20.13
CA GLU A 287 -10.77 17.28 20.84
C GLU A 287 -12.18 17.34 20.26
N ASP A 288 -13.20 17.44 21.12
CA ASP A 288 -14.63 17.35 20.74
C ASP A 288 -14.99 16.08 19.96
N ASN A 289 -14.40 14.94 20.33
CA ASN A 289 -14.54 13.65 19.63
C ASN A 289 -14.16 13.72 18.15
N MET A 290 -13.20 14.58 17.80
CA MET A 290 -12.63 14.68 16.47
C MET A 290 -11.12 14.69 16.54
N ARG A 291 -10.47 14.00 15.60
CA ARG A 291 -9.05 14.17 15.33
C ARG A 291 -8.85 15.44 14.51
N GLN A 292 -8.17 16.42 15.08
CA GLN A 292 -7.97 17.75 14.48
C GLN A 292 -6.49 18.04 14.30
N LEU A 293 -6.11 18.57 13.13
CA LEU A 293 -4.73 18.94 12.88
C LEU A 293 -4.40 20.19 13.69
N ILE A 294 -3.25 20.19 14.36
CA ILE A 294 -2.76 21.34 15.11
C ILE A 294 -1.95 22.21 14.15
N SER A 295 -2.18 23.52 14.15
CA SER A 295 -1.35 24.52 13.46
C SER A 295 -0.94 25.61 14.45
N TYR A 296 0.11 26.37 14.15
CA TYR A 296 0.55 27.49 14.99
C TYR A 296 0.48 28.80 14.22
N GLU A 297 -0.33 29.73 14.73
CA GLU A 297 -0.63 31.02 14.09
C GLU A 297 -0.81 32.11 15.15
N ASN A 298 -0.26 33.31 14.91
CA ASN A 298 -0.41 34.48 15.79
C ASN A 298 -0.03 34.25 17.26
N GLY A 299 0.92 33.36 17.55
CA GLY A 299 1.39 33.07 18.91
C GLY A 299 0.63 31.96 19.65
N GLU A 300 -0.31 31.29 18.97
CA GLU A 300 -1.19 30.27 19.56
C GLU A 300 -1.25 29.02 18.68
N PHE A 301 -1.50 27.87 19.31
CA PHE A 301 -1.83 26.62 18.64
C PHE A 301 -3.34 26.56 18.38
N VAL A 302 -3.72 26.33 17.13
CA VAL A 302 -5.11 26.31 16.65
C VAL A 302 -5.46 24.95 16.07
N LEU A 303 -6.73 24.54 16.19
CA LEU A 303 -7.23 23.29 15.63
C LEU A 303 -7.99 23.53 14.32
N THR A 304 -7.89 22.62 13.35
CA THR A 304 -8.49 22.83 12.02
C THR A 304 -10.01 22.76 11.95
N LYS A 305 -10.69 22.13 12.92
CA LYS A 305 -12.15 21.88 12.87
C LYS A 305 -12.94 22.59 13.97
N SER A 306 -12.26 23.36 14.83
CA SER A 306 -12.89 24.05 15.97
C SER A 306 -12.22 25.40 16.23
N ASP A 307 -12.91 26.28 16.96
CA ASP A 307 -12.38 27.60 17.35
C ASP A 307 -11.44 27.54 18.58
N LYS A 308 -11.02 26.33 18.98
CA LYS A 308 -10.17 26.11 20.15
C LYS A 308 -8.73 26.55 19.88
N ARG A 309 -8.16 27.19 20.90
CA ARG A 309 -6.84 27.81 20.89
C ARG A 309 -6.12 27.43 22.16
N TYR A 310 -4.83 27.12 22.04
CA TYR A 310 -3.98 26.76 23.17
C TYR A 310 -2.72 27.62 23.11
N SER A 311 -2.32 28.13 24.26
CA SER A 311 -0.93 28.56 24.45
C SER A 311 0.00 27.34 24.44
N LYS A 312 1.29 27.58 24.20
CA LYS A 312 2.32 26.53 24.31
C LYS A 312 2.29 25.82 25.66
N HIS A 313 2.07 26.56 26.74
CA HIS A 313 2.03 26.00 28.09
C HIS A 313 0.83 25.07 28.29
N GLU A 314 -0.36 25.48 27.84
CA GLU A 314 -1.57 24.65 27.93
C GLU A 314 -1.42 23.37 27.11
N LEU A 315 -0.86 23.46 25.90
CA LEU A 315 -0.67 22.28 25.04
C LEU A 315 0.36 21.31 25.63
N LEU A 316 1.45 21.81 26.22
CA LEU A 316 2.43 20.97 26.93
C LEU A 316 1.85 20.34 28.19
N GLN A 317 1.04 21.08 28.94
CA GLN A 317 0.32 20.53 30.09
C GLN A 317 -0.66 19.44 29.65
N LEU A 318 -1.32 19.61 28.51
CA LEU A 318 -2.19 18.59 27.95
C LEU A 318 -1.41 17.33 27.55
N ALA A 319 -0.26 17.47 26.89
CA ALA A 319 0.61 16.35 26.56
C ALA A 319 1.19 15.65 27.81
N GLU A 320 1.36 16.39 28.92
CA GLU A 320 1.81 15.85 30.20
C GLU A 320 0.73 14.98 30.87
N GLN A 321 -0.54 15.41 30.79
CA GLN A 321 -1.68 14.84 31.51
C GLN A 321 -2.45 13.78 30.72
N GLU A 322 -2.64 14.01 29.42
CA GLU A 322 -3.49 13.24 28.50
C GLU A 322 -2.76 12.98 27.15
N PRO A 323 -1.57 12.35 27.14
CA PRO A 323 -0.81 12.14 25.91
C PRO A 323 -1.54 11.28 24.87
N GLU A 324 -2.49 10.44 25.29
CA GLU A 324 -3.34 9.62 24.41
C GLU A 324 -4.21 10.44 23.45
N ARG A 325 -4.40 11.73 23.74
CA ARG A 325 -5.14 12.64 22.86
C ARG A 325 -4.29 13.13 21.68
N PHE A 326 -2.98 12.95 21.72
CA PHE A 326 -2.08 13.36 20.64
C PHE A 326 -1.78 12.21 19.70
N SER A 327 -1.78 12.50 18.40
CA SER A 327 -1.35 11.55 17.38
C SER A 327 -0.44 12.21 16.35
N ASN A 328 0.38 11.40 15.70
CA ASN A 328 1.36 11.85 14.72
C ASN A 328 0.72 12.02 13.34
N ASN A 329 1.28 12.90 12.51
CA ASN A 329 0.95 12.92 11.09
C ASN A 329 2.04 12.20 10.26
N VAL A 330 1.93 12.26 8.94
CA VAL A 330 2.88 11.62 8.02
C VAL A 330 4.35 12.07 8.22
N VAL A 331 4.61 13.26 8.77
CA VAL A 331 5.96 13.78 9.03
C VAL A 331 6.51 13.24 10.35
N THR A 332 5.71 13.25 11.43
CA THR A 332 6.16 12.88 12.79
C THR A 332 6.03 11.39 13.10
N ARG A 333 5.18 10.65 12.38
CA ARG A 333 4.96 9.22 12.62
C ARG A 333 6.24 8.39 12.45
N PRO A 334 7.02 8.55 11.36
CA PRO A 334 8.31 7.86 11.23
C PRO A 334 9.27 8.19 12.38
N LEU A 335 9.28 9.44 12.85
CA LEU A 335 10.18 9.86 13.92
C LEU A 335 9.80 9.21 15.25
N MET A 336 8.50 9.12 15.54
CA MET A 336 7.99 8.47 16.73
C MET A 336 8.31 6.97 16.74
N GLU A 337 8.06 6.29 15.62
CA GLU A 337 8.37 4.86 15.46
C GLU A 337 9.87 4.59 15.71
N GLU A 338 10.75 5.38 15.09
CA GLU A 338 12.20 5.21 15.22
C GLU A 338 12.76 5.67 16.56
N TRP A 339 12.08 6.60 17.24
CA TRP A 339 12.43 7.00 18.60
C TRP A 339 12.05 5.94 19.64
N LEU A 340 10.94 5.20 19.41
CA LEU A 340 10.47 4.12 20.28
C LEU A 340 11.34 2.86 20.13
N PHE A 341 11.61 2.43 18.90
CA PHE A 341 12.20 1.12 18.62
C PHE A 341 13.69 1.17 18.33
N ASN A 342 14.38 0.05 18.61
CA ASN A 342 15.76 -0.17 18.16
C ASN A 342 15.75 -0.76 16.75
N THR A 343 15.29 0.02 15.77
CA THR A 343 15.06 -0.43 14.40
C THR A 343 16.34 -0.57 13.60
N VAL A 344 16.51 -1.70 12.92
CA VAL A 344 17.56 -1.90 11.91
C VAL A 344 17.08 -1.44 10.54
N ALA A 345 15.89 -1.88 10.15
CA ALA A 345 15.29 -1.51 8.87
C ALA A 345 13.79 -1.27 8.99
N PHE A 346 13.32 -0.27 8.25
CA PHE A 346 11.92 0.01 8.01
C PHE A 346 11.51 -0.57 6.64
N ILE A 347 10.38 -1.29 6.60
CA ILE A 347 9.79 -1.82 5.39
C ILE A 347 8.58 -0.96 4.98
N GLY A 348 8.72 -0.24 3.87
CA GLY A 348 7.67 0.62 3.30
C GLY A 348 7.15 0.16 1.94
N GLY A 349 5.95 0.58 1.57
CA GLY A 349 5.47 0.57 0.19
C GLY A 349 6.18 1.62 -0.68
N PRO A 350 5.92 1.63 -2.01
CA PRO A 350 6.59 2.53 -2.95
C PRO A 350 6.44 4.02 -2.59
N SER A 351 5.26 4.46 -2.14
CA SER A 351 5.05 5.85 -1.71
C SER A 351 5.75 6.14 -0.38
N GLU A 352 5.82 5.15 0.51
CA GLU A 352 6.45 5.31 1.83
C GLU A 352 7.94 5.55 1.68
N ILE A 353 8.65 4.63 1.02
CA ILE A 353 10.10 4.77 0.85
C ILE A 353 10.47 6.12 0.25
N LYS A 354 9.67 6.65 -0.68
CA LYS A 354 9.89 7.96 -1.30
C LYS A 354 9.73 9.12 -0.33
N TYR A 355 8.63 9.15 0.42
CA TYR A 355 8.41 10.27 1.32
C TYR A 355 9.43 10.30 2.46
N TRP A 356 10.00 9.16 2.85
CA TRP A 356 11.05 9.12 3.88
C TRP A 356 12.28 9.96 3.49
N ALA A 357 12.58 10.10 2.19
CA ALA A 357 13.64 11.00 1.72
C ALA A 357 13.36 12.47 2.08
N GLU A 358 12.09 12.89 2.12
CA GLU A 358 11.67 14.25 2.52
C GLU A 358 11.84 14.50 4.03
N LEU A 359 12.07 13.45 4.82
CA LEU A 359 12.17 13.52 6.27
C LEU A 359 13.63 13.53 6.79
N HIS A 360 14.62 13.35 5.92
CA HIS A 360 16.03 13.24 6.31
C HIS A 360 16.51 14.39 7.20
N GLY A 361 16.20 15.64 6.82
CA GLY A 361 16.55 16.80 7.64
C GLY A 361 15.88 16.80 9.02
N VAL A 362 14.64 16.29 9.10
CA VAL A 362 13.88 16.25 10.34
C VAL A 362 14.44 15.21 11.32
N PHE A 363 14.82 14.03 10.83
CA PHE A 363 15.54 13.01 11.61
C PHE A 363 16.82 13.58 12.24
N ASN A 364 17.63 14.28 11.42
CA ASN A 364 18.86 14.92 11.87
C ASN A 364 18.59 16.02 12.93
N THR A 365 17.58 16.86 12.71
CA THR A 365 17.18 17.93 13.63
C THR A 365 16.83 17.39 15.01
N LEU A 366 16.10 16.27 15.09
CA LEU A 366 15.70 15.67 16.36
C LEU A 366 16.70 14.64 16.90
N SER A 367 17.84 14.46 16.23
CA SER A 367 18.85 13.46 16.60
C SER A 367 18.28 12.04 16.71
N VAL A 368 17.28 11.72 15.87
CA VAL A 368 16.74 10.37 15.71
C VAL A 368 17.43 9.74 14.50
N ASP A 369 17.94 8.53 14.67
CA ASP A 369 18.64 7.85 13.59
C ASP A 369 17.65 7.21 12.63
N MET A 370 17.62 7.66 11.37
CA MET A 370 16.80 7.03 10.33
C MET A 370 17.27 5.60 10.09
N PRO A 371 16.40 4.57 10.05
CA PRO A 371 16.79 3.19 9.81
C PRO A 371 17.16 2.97 8.35
N ILE A 372 17.56 1.74 8.02
CA ILE A 372 17.67 1.34 6.62
C ILE A 372 16.25 1.26 6.04
N VAL A 373 15.94 2.09 5.05
CA VAL A 373 14.61 2.15 4.41
C VAL A 373 14.58 1.22 3.20
N LEU A 374 13.65 0.27 3.20
CA LEU A 374 13.53 -0.78 2.20
C LEU A 374 12.12 -0.89 1.64
N PRO A 375 11.95 -1.17 0.33
CA PRO A 375 10.63 -1.54 -0.20
C PRO A 375 10.18 -2.87 0.39
N ARG A 376 8.87 -3.06 0.58
CA ARG A 376 8.34 -4.41 0.78
C ARG A 376 8.52 -5.28 -0.47
N LEU A 377 8.51 -6.59 -0.26
CA LEU A 377 8.31 -7.59 -1.29
C LEU A 377 7.05 -7.28 -2.10
N ARG A 378 7.15 -7.49 -3.41
CA ARG A 378 6.03 -7.41 -4.35
C ARG A 378 5.71 -8.81 -4.82
N ILE A 379 4.46 -9.24 -4.65
CA ILE A 379 4.08 -10.64 -4.86
C ILE A 379 2.81 -10.71 -5.70
N SER A 380 2.79 -11.60 -6.69
CA SER A 380 1.58 -11.97 -7.44
C SER A 380 1.36 -13.48 -7.41
N TYR A 381 0.10 -13.86 -7.28
CA TYR A 381 -0.38 -15.24 -7.29
C TYR A 381 -0.93 -15.58 -8.67
N ILE A 382 -0.40 -16.65 -9.26
CA ILE A 382 -0.88 -17.20 -10.52
C ILE A 382 -1.42 -18.60 -10.24
N ASN A 383 -2.75 -18.75 -10.29
CA ASN A 383 -3.37 -20.07 -10.20
C ASN A 383 -3.27 -20.83 -11.54
N GLU A 384 -3.55 -22.13 -11.50
CA GLU A 384 -3.45 -22.98 -12.69
C GLU A 384 -4.29 -22.49 -13.88
N ARG A 385 -5.46 -21.90 -13.61
CA ARG A 385 -6.36 -21.41 -14.66
C ARG A 385 -5.70 -20.24 -15.39
N ILE A 386 -5.24 -19.24 -14.66
CA ILE A 386 -4.59 -18.06 -15.23
C ILE A 386 -3.31 -18.46 -15.95
N GLU A 387 -2.52 -19.39 -15.39
CA GLU A 387 -1.33 -19.92 -16.08
C GLU A 387 -1.66 -20.60 -17.42
N LYS A 388 -2.67 -21.49 -17.45
CA LYS A 388 -3.12 -22.15 -18.69
C LYS A 388 -3.54 -21.14 -19.75
N VAL A 389 -4.22 -20.06 -19.34
CA VAL A 389 -4.67 -19.00 -20.25
C VAL A 389 -3.48 -18.17 -20.74
N ILE A 390 -2.54 -17.78 -19.86
CA ILE A 390 -1.30 -17.08 -20.25
C ILE A 390 -0.52 -17.88 -21.30
N ASN A 391 -0.33 -19.19 -21.04
CA ASN A 391 0.40 -20.07 -21.95
C ASN A 391 -0.32 -20.25 -23.29
N LYS A 392 -1.66 -20.31 -23.30
CA LYS A 392 -2.46 -20.42 -24.53
C LYS A 392 -2.22 -19.25 -25.49
N TYR A 393 -2.08 -18.04 -24.96
CA TYR A 393 -1.85 -16.83 -25.75
C TYR A 393 -0.37 -16.42 -25.80
N GLN A 394 0.52 -17.26 -25.26
CA GLN A 394 1.98 -17.04 -25.23
C GLN A 394 2.37 -15.66 -24.68
N LEU A 395 1.67 -15.21 -23.64
CA LEU A 395 1.88 -13.90 -23.05
C LEU A 395 3.03 -13.91 -22.04
N SER A 396 3.80 -12.84 -22.01
CA SER A 396 4.81 -12.60 -20.98
C SER A 396 4.14 -12.14 -19.69
N VAL A 397 4.44 -12.81 -18.57
CA VAL A 397 3.96 -12.43 -17.24
C VAL A 397 4.45 -11.03 -16.86
N ASP A 398 5.68 -10.68 -17.20
CA ASP A 398 6.28 -9.38 -16.89
C ASP A 398 5.53 -8.26 -17.60
N ASP A 399 5.22 -8.46 -18.88
CA ASP A 399 4.47 -7.48 -19.67
C ASP A 399 3.04 -7.30 -19.14
N ILE A 400 2.39 -8.40 -18.70
CA ILE A 400 1.06 -8.34 -18.08
C ILE A 400 1.12 -7.54 -16.78
N LEU A 401 2.10 -7.80 -15.91
CA LEU A 401 2.21 -7.10 -14.62
C LEU A 401 2.50 -5.61 -14.80
N THR A 402 3.32 -5.25 -15.80
CA THR A 402 3.72 -3.86 -16.06
C THR A 402 2.68 -3.07 -16.87
N ASN A 403 2.04 -3.69 -17.87
CA ASN A 403 1.23 -2.98 -18.87
C ASN A 403 -0.20 -3.53 -19.02
N GLY A 404 -0.58 -4.56 -18.26
CA GLY A 404 -1.83 -5.28 -18.45
C GLY A 404 -1.86 -6.03 -19.79
N VAL A 405 -3.08 -6.34 -20.26
CA VAL A 405 -3.28 -7.11 -21.50
C VAL A 405 -3.70 -6.25 -22.69
N HIS A 406 -3.77 -4.91 -22.55
CA HIS A 406 -4.34 -4.03 -23.57
C HIS A 406 -3.66 -4.17 -24.94
N ASN A 407 -2.32 -4.16 -24.96
CA ASN A 407 -1.56 -4.30 -26.19
C ASN A 407 -1.74 -5.70 -26.80
N ALA A 408 -1.66 -6.75 -25.98
CA ALA A 408 -1.87 -8.13 -26.42
C ALA A 408 -3.27 -8.35 -27.01
N LYS A 409 -4.31 -7.79 -26.36
CA LYS A 409 -5.69 -7.82 -26.83
C LYS A 409 -5.83 -7.09 -28.17
N ALA A 410 -5.24 -5.90 -28.31
CA ALA A 410 -5.27 -5.13 -29.55
C ALA A 410 -4.57 -5.87 -30.70
N SER A 411 -3.38 -6.44 -30.44
CA SER A 411 -2.66 -7.27 -31.42
C SER A 411 -3.47 -8.49 -31.84
N PHE A 412 -4.08 -9.20 -30.90
CA PHE A 412 -4.94 -10.35 -31.19
C PHE A 412 -6.11 -9.97 -32.10
N ILE A 413 -6.80 -8.86 -31.81
CA ILE A 413 -7.92 -8.39 -32.65
C ILE A 413 -7.43 -8.02 -34.05
N ARG A 414 -6.25 -7.39 -34.17
CA ARG A 414 -5.66 -7.03 -35.47
C ARG A 414 -5.27 -8.26 -36.28
N GLU A 415 -4.70 -9.28 -35.66
CA GLU A 415 -4.34 -10.55 -36.32
C GLU A 415 -5.55 -11.31 -36.86
N HIS A 416 -6.70 -11.21 -36.20
CA HIS A 416 -7.95 -11.86 -36.63
C HIS A 416 -8.76 -10.98 -37.59
N ALA A 417 -8.39 -9.72 -37.75
CA ALA A 417 -9.01 -8.82 -38.71
C ALA A 417 -8.44 -9.02 -40.12
N SER A 418 -9.27 -8.79 -41.13
CA SER A 418 -8.82 -8.81 -42.52
C SER A 418 -7.95 -7.58 -42.79
N GLN A 419 -6.66 -7.81 -43.05
CA GLN A 419 -5.74 -6.74 -43.44
C GLN A 419 -6.23 -6.05 -44.72
N THR A 420 -6.80 -6.79 -45.68
CA THR A 420 -7.37 -6.22 -46.90
C THR A 420 -8.50 -5.23 -46.62
N VAL A 421 -9.40 -5.53 -45.68
CA VAL A 421 -10.48 -4.60 -45.31
C VAL A 421 -9.91 -3.34 -44.66
N ILE A 422 -8.92 -3.49 -43.78
CA ILE A 422 -8.25 -2.37 -43.12
C ILE A 422 -7.57 -1.48 -44.16
N ASP A 423 -6.79 -2.07 -45.07
CA ASP A 423 -6.07 -1.35 -46.12
C ASP A 423 -7.03 -0.60 -47.05
N GLN A 424 -8.16 -1.22 -47.42
CA GLN A 424 -9.19 -0.56 -48.24
C GLN A 424 -9.83 0.63 -47.53
N ILE A 425 -10.10 0.55 -46.22
CA ILE A 425 -10.64 1.68 -45.46
C ILE A 425 -9.63 2.82 -45.37
N GLU A 426 -8.35 2.50 -45.13
CA GLU A 426 -7.27 3.51 -45.12
C GLU A 426 -7.06 4.13 -46.51
N GLU A 427 -7.15 3.33 -47.59
CA GLU A 427 -7.09 3.83 -48.95
C GLU A 427 -8.27 4.78 -49.25
N MET A 428 -9.49 4.43 -48.84
CA MET A 428 -10.65 5.33 -48.96
C MET A 428 -10.42 6.66 -48.24
N LYS A 429 -9.80 6.63 -47.05
CA LYS A 429 -9.45 7.83 -46.28
C LYS A 429 -8.44 8.70 -47.02
N GLN A 430 -7.40 8.11 -47.59
CA GLN A 430 -6.38 8.82 -48.36
C GLN A 430 -6.96 9.43 -49.65
N GLN A 431 -7.74 8.64 -50.41
CA GLN A 431 -8.39 9.11 -51.65
C GLN A 431 -9.34 10.27 -51.38
N GLN A 432 -10.15 10.18 -50.33
CA GLN A 432 -11.03 11.28 -49.89
C GLN A 432 -10.23 12.53 -49.56
N GLN A 433 -9.15 12.40 -48.79
CA GLN A 433 -8.34 13.54 -48.38
C GLN A 433 -7.75 14.28 -49.59
N SER A 434 -7.17 13.56 -50.56
CA SER A 434 -6.65 14.16 -51.79
C SER A 434 -7.76 14.81 -52.64
N PHE A 435 -8.96 14.22 -52.68
CA PHE A 435 -10.09 14.80 -53.38
C PHE A 435 -10.57 16.11 -52.73
N TYR A 436 -10.61 16.17 -51.38
CA TYR A 436 -11.00 17.38 -50.66
C TYR A 436 -9.94 18.49 -50.74
N GLU A 437 -8.65 18.14 -50.84
CA GLU A 437 -7.60 19.12 -51.14
C GLU A 437 -7.83 19.77 -52.51
N THR A 438 -8.25 18.98 -53.50
CA THR A 438 -8.61 19.49 -54.84
C THR A 438 -9.80 20.45 -54.75
N ILE A 439 -10.89 20.05 -54.09
CA ILE A 439 -12.08 20.92 -53.90
C ILE A 439 -11.73 22.20 -53.14
N LYS A 440 -10.91 22.09 -52.10
CA LYS A 440 -10.48 23.23 -51.29
C LYS A 440 -9.73 24.26 -52.14
N SER A 441 -8.94 23.81 -53.12
CA SER A 441 -8.23 24.71 -54.03
C SER A 441 -9.16 25.46 -54.99
N GLU A 442 -10.28 24.86 -55.42
CA GLU A 442 -11.27 25.49 -56.30
C GLU A 442 -12.10 26.58 -55.59
N VAL A 443 -12.30 26.46 -54.28
CA VAL A 443 -13.03 27.45 -53.48
C VAL A 443 -12.12 28.47 -52.78
N ALA A 444 -10.83 28.47 -53.12
CA ALA A 444 -9.83 29.30 -52.49
C ALA A 444 -10.15 30.79 -52.63
N GLY A 445 -10.00 31.54 -51.52
CA GLY A 445 -10.30 32.97 -51.46
C GLY A 445 -11.72 33.30 -51.00
N ASN A 446 -12.58 32.30 -50.76
CA ASN A 446 -13.84 32.46 -50.04
C ASN A 446 -13.80 31.69 -48.72
N ASN A 447 -13.60 32.43 -47.62
CA ASN A 447 -13.43 31.87 -46.28
C ASN A 447 -14.60 30.98 -45.83
N ASP A 448 -15.84 31.37 -46.13
CA ASP A 448 -17.02 30.59 -45.74
C ASP A 448 -17.07 29.24 -46.47
N ASN A 449 -16.71 29.22 -47.76
CA ASN A 449 -16.65 28.00 -48.55
C ASN A 449 -15.47 27.10 -48.15
N GLU A 450 -14.30 27.68 -47.84
CA GLU A 450 -13.14 26.92 -47.35
C GLU A 450 -13.44 26.22 -46.02
N GLN A 451 -14.10 26.91 -45.09
CA GLN A 451 -14.53 26.33 -43.81
C GLN A 451 -15.58 25.24 -44.00
N LEU A 452 -16.54 25.44 -44.91
CA LEU A 452 -17.53 24.43 -45.25
C LEU A 452 -16.89 23.13 -45.75
N VAL A 453 -15.95 23.23 -46.70
CA VAL A 453 -15.25 22.07 -47.28
C VAL A 453 -14.39 21.37 -46.24
N ALA A 454 -13.62 22.13 -45.45
CA ALA A 454 -12.78 21.56 -44.38
C ALA A 454 -13.61 20.81 -43.33
N LYS A 455 -14.66 21.44 -42.82
CA LYS A 455 -15.55 20.82 -41.82
C LYS A 455 -16.25 19.58 -42.36
N ASN A 456 -16.66 19.60 -43.63
CA ASN A 456 -17.27 18.45 -44.26
C ASN A 456 -16.26 17.29 -44.43
N ASN A 457 -15.01 17.57 -44.80
CA ASN A 457 -13.94 16.56 -44.84
C ASN A 457 -13.76 15.89 -43.47
N ASP A 458 -13.65 16.69 -42.40
CA ASP A 458 -13.45 16.18 -41.03
C ASP A 458 -14.58 15.24 -40.60
N ILE A 459 -15.83 15.55 -40.98
CA ILE A 459 -16.98 14.67 -40.74
C ILE A 459 -16.78 13.32 -41.45
N HIS A 460 -16.34 13.31 -42.72
CA HIS A 460 -16.10 12.08 -43.47
C HIS A 460 -14.92 11.27 -42.92
N LEU A 461 -13.82 11.92 -42.56
CA LEU A 461 -12.68 11.26 -41.90
C LEU A 461 -13.12 10.58 -40.59
N THR A 462 -13.96 11.26 -39.80
CA THR A 462 -14.55 10.69 -38.58
C THR A 462 -15.43 9.47 -38.88
N GLN A 463 -16.15 9.43 -40.01
CA GLN A 463 -16.95 8.26 -40.40
C GLN A 463 -16.08 7.06 -40.79
N TYR A 464 -14.94 7.28 -41.46
CA TYR A 464 -14.00 6.19 -41.75
C TYR A 464 -13.36 5.63 -40.48
N ASP A 465 -12.97 6.50 -39.55
CA ASP A 465 -12.47 6.07 -38.24
C ASP A 465 -13.54 5.29 -37.45
N TYR A 466 -14.79 5.73 -37.50
CA TYR A 466 -15.92 5.01 -36.92
C TYR A 466 -16.11 3.63 -37.56
N LEU A 467 -16.03 3.53 -38.90
CA LEU A 467 -16.16 2.27 -39.63
C LEU A 467 -15.07 1.28 -39.23
N LEU A 468 -13.81 1.72 -39.23
CA LEU A 468 -12.67 0.89 -38.81
C LEU A 468 -12.84 0.43 -37.35
N LYS A 469 -13.21 1.35 -36.45
CA LYS A 469 -13.47 1.02 -35.04
C LYS A 469 -14.61 0.01 -34.88
N ARG A 470 -15.70 0.15 -35.64
CA ARG A 470 -16.82 -0.78 -35.63
C ARG A 470 -16.46 -2.15 -36.19
N TYR A 471 -15.64 -2.19 -37.23
CA TYR A 471 -15.12 -3.42 -37.79
C TYR A 471 -14.30 -4.20 -36.76
N LEU A 472 -13.32 -3.55 -36.13
CA LEU A 472 -12.49 -4.17 -35.09
C LEU A 472 -13.32 -4.60 -33.86
N LEU A 473 -14.35 -3.83 -33.48
CA LEU A 473 -15.29 -4.21 -32.42
C LEU A 473 -16.11 -5.45 -32.78
N ASN A 474 -16.45 -5.66 -34.04
CA ASN A 474 -17.14 -6.87 -34.47
C ASN A 474 -16.21 -8.09 -34.40
N ILE A 475 -14.94 -7.94 -34.81
CA ILE A 475 -13.91 -8.98 -34.61
C ILE A 475 -13.75 -9.32 -33.13
N GLU A 476 -13.73 -8.30 -32.25
CA GLU A 476 -13.71 -8.51 -30.80
C GLU A 476 -14.90 -9.36 -30.31
N ARG A 477 -16.12 -9.05 -30.80
CA ARG A 477 -17.35 -9.77 -30.43
C ARG A 477 -17.39 -11.21 -30.95
N GLU A 478 -16.90 -11.45 -32.16
CA GLU A 478 -16.76 -12.80 -32.72
C GLU A 478 -15.78 -13.64 -31.90
N ASN A 479 -14.80 -12.99 -31.27
CA ASN A 479 -13.78 -13.63 -30.43
C ASN A 479 -14.09 -13.54 -28.92
N ALA A 480 -15.38 -13.56 -28.54
CA ALA A 480 -15.84 -13.36 -27.16
C ALA A 480 -15.13 -14.24 -26.11
N ILE A 481 -14.83 -15.51 -26.43
CA ILE A 481 -14.12 -16.42 -25.51
C ILE A 481 -12.70 -15.91 -25.23
N SER A 482 -11.96 -15.51 -26.27
CA SER A 482 -10.63 -14.93 -26.10
C SER A 482 -10.68 -13.61 -25.35
N MET A 483 -11.71 -12.79 -25.57
CA MET A 483 -11.89 -11.54 -24.82
C MET A 483 -12.16 -11.80 -23.34
N LYS A 484 -12.92 -12.85 -23.01
CA LYS A 484 -13.08 -13.29 -21.62
C LYS A 484 -11.75 -13.72 -21.02
N HIS A 485 -10.93 -14.48 -21.73
CA HIS A 485 -9.60 -14.89 -21.26
C HIS A 485 -8.66 -13.71 -21.01
N PHE A 486 -8.58 -12.74 -21.93
CA PHE A 486 -7.79 -11.52 -21.69
C PHE A 486 -8.30 -10.78 -20.44
N ASN A 487 -9.61 -10.66 -20.29
CA ASN A 487 -10.21 -10.06 -19.10
C ASN A 487 -9.89 -10.84 -17.82
N GLU A 488 -9.91 -12.17 -17.85
CA GLU A 488 -9.51 -13.02 -16.73
C GLU A 488 -8.07 -12.76 -16.29
N ILE A 489 -7.13 -12.70 -17.25
CA ILE A 489 -5.73 -12.38 -16.97
C ILE A 489 -5.59 -10.96 -16.39
N ASN A 490 -6.26 -9.98 -16.99
CA ASN A 490 -6.16 -8.58 -16.59
C ASN A 490 -6.65 -8.37 -15.16
N GLU A 491 -7.88 -8.80 -14.86
CA GLU A 491 -8.48 -8.64 -13.53
C GLU A 491 -7.77 -9.48 -12.45
N SER A 492 -6.95 -10.45 -12.86
CA SER A 492 -6.14 -11.24 -11.94
C SER A 492 -4.77 -10.63 -11.66
N LEU A 493 -4.03 -10.20 -12.68
CA LEU A 493 -2.63 -9.79 -12.53
C LEU A 493 -2.40 -8.29 -12.66
N HIS A 494 -3.28 -7.59 -13.37
CA HIS A 494 -3.24 -6.14 -13.54
C HIS A 494 -4.59 -5.45 -13.23
N PRO A 495 -5.28 -5.81 -12.12
CA PRO A 495 -6.58 -5.25 -11.79
C PRO A 495 -6.50 -3.73 -11.58
N MET A 496 -7.48 -3.00 -12.13
CA MET A 496 -7.56 -1.53 -12.00
C MET A 496 -6.24 -0.81 -12.38
N ASP A 497 -5.59 -1.27 -13.44
CA ASP A 497 -4.31 -0.73 -13.96
C ASP A 497 -3.16 -0.77 -12.92
N GLY A 498 -3.23 -1.69 -11.98
CA GLY A 498 -2.25 -1.86 -10.90
C GLY A 498 -1.98 -3.31 -10.56
N LEU A 499 -1.00 -3.52 -9.68
CA LEU A 499 -0.63 -4.87 -9.24
C LEU A 499 -1.75 -5.52 -8.43
N GLN A 500 -1.94 -6.83 -8.63
CA GLN A 500 -2.87 -7.68 -7.88
C GLN A 500 -2.86 -7.42 -6.37
N GLU A 501 -1.68 -7.29 -5.79
CA GLU A 501 -1.50 -7.11 -4.35
C GLU A 501 -2.14 -5.83 -3.77
N ARG A 502 -2.43 -4.83 -4.60
CA ARG A 502 -3.08 -3.58 -4.19
C ARG A 502 -4.59 -3.66 -4.17
N ILE A 503 -5.16 -4.67 -4.81
CA ILE A 503 -6.60 -4.79 -5.02
C ILE A 503 -7.15 -6.01 -4.29
N TRP A 504 -6.57 -7.19 -4.55
CA TRP A 504 -7.09 -8.44 -4.01
C TRP A 504 -6.91 -8.53 -2.50
N ASN A 505 -7.85 -9.23 -1.86
CA ASN A 505 -7.84 -9.48 -0.42
C ASN A 505 -7.29 -10.90 -0.09
N PRO A 506 -6.52 -11.06 1.00
CA PRO A 506 -5.98 -12.34 1.42
C PRO A 506 -7.01 -13.45 1.66
N LEU A 507 -8.23 -13.12 2.11
CA LEU A 507 -9.25 -14.13 2.41
C LEU A 507 -9.65 -14.94 1.17
N GLN A 508 -9.52 -14.36 -0.03
CA GLN A 508 -9.76 -15.11 -1.26
C GLN A 508 -8.73 -16.23 -1.46
N ILE A 509 -7.45 -15.96 -1.16
CA ILE A 509 -6.38 -16.97 -1.22
C ILE A 509 -6.61 -18.04 -0.14
N MET A 510 -7.01 -17.64 1.07
CA MET A 510 -7.35 -18.58 2.15
C MET A 510 -8.57 -19.44 1.80
N ASN A 511 -9.57 -18.88 1.12
CA ASN A 511 -10.73 -19.65 0.68
C ASN A 511 -10.35 -20.68 -0.41
N GLU A 512 -9.45 -20.32 -1.32
CA GLU A 512 -9.05 -21.21 -2.41
C GLU A 512 -8.10 -22.31 -1.96
N TYR A 513 -7.16 -22.02 -1.04
CA TYR A 513 -6.05 -22.92 -0.70
C TYR A 513 -5.95 -23.34 0.78
N GLY A 514 -6.84 -22.86 1.65
CA GLY A 514 -6.86 -23.20 3.08
C GLY A 514 -6.46 -22.04 4.00
N ILE A 515 -6.93 -22.07 5.25
CA ILE A 515 -6.61 -21.04 6.25
C ILE A 515 -5.11 -21.05 6.62
N ASP A 516 -4.44 -22.18 6.43
CA ASP A 516 -3.02 -22.41 6.70
C ASP A 516 -2.14 -22.11 5.48
N VAL A 517 -2.71 -21.61 4.36
CA VAL A 517 -1.98 -21.31 3.12
C VAL A 517 -0.76 -20.42 3.36
N PHE A 518 -0.87 -19.48 4.30
CA PHE A 518 0.18 -18.54 4.67
C PHE A 518 1.07 -19.03 5.82
N SER A 519 0.85 -20.23 6.35
CA SER A 519 1.62 -20.80 7.45
C SER A 519 3.04 -21.19 7.00
N PRO A 520 4.03 -21.27 7.91
CA PRO A 520 5.38 -21.71 7.57
C PRO A 520 5.45 -23.13 7.00
N SER A 521 4.44 -23.98 7.26
CA SER A 521 4.38 -25.35 6.74
C SER A 521 3.93 -25.43 5.27
N THR A 522 3.22 -24.41 4.78
CA THR A 522 2.58 -24.42 3.47
C THR A 522 3.14 -23.33 2.55
N TYR A 523 3.37 -22.14 3.10
CA TYR A 523 3.91 -21.00 2.37
C TYR A 523 5.42 -21.13 2.17
N PRO A 524 5.96 -20.86 0.97
CA PRO A 524 7.37 -21.06 0.69
C PRO A 524 8.22 -20.09 1.53
N PRO A 525 9.42 -20.51 1.99
CA PRO A 525 10.33 -19.61 2.69
C PRO A 525 10.80 -18.52 1.73
N LEU A 526 10.34 -17.28 1.98
CA LEU A 526 10.73 -16.15 1.15
C LEU A 526 12.12 -15.64 1.54
N ARG A 527 12.86 -15.18 0.53
CA ARG A 527 14.07 -14.37 0.72
C ARG A 527 13.75 -12.95 0.33
N TYR A 528 14.24 -12.00 1.12
CA TYR A 528 14.10 -10.59 0.78
C TYR A 528 14.76 -10.32 -0.57
N THR A 529 14.02 -9.69 -1.49
CA THR A 529 14.47 -9.35 -2.83
C THR A 529 13.72 -8.10 -3.31
N PHE A 530 14.33 -7.38 -4.24
CA PHE A 530 13.68 -6.27 -4.92
C PHE A 530 12.97 -6.69 -6.21
N ASP A 531 13.22 -7.92 -6.67
CA ASP A 531 12.54 -8.50 -7.81
C ASP A 531 11.11 -8.89 -7.42
N HIS A 532 10.21 -8.90 -8.40
CA HIS A 532 8.82 -9.27 -8.18
C HIS A 532 8.71 -10.78 -8.02
N ILE A 533 8.01 -11.23 -6.98
CA ILE A 533 7.83 -12.64 -6.68
C ILE A 533 6.54 -13.14 -7.35
N ILE A 534 6.64 -14.26 -8.04
CA ILE A 534 5.50 -15.00 -8.57
C ILE A 534 5.35 -16.26 -7.74
N LEU A 535 4.19 -16.38 -7.09
CA LEU A 535 3.79 -17.59 -6.40
C LEU A 535 2.75 -18.33 -7.22
N LYS A 536 2.95 -19.64 -7.38
CA LYS A 536 1.96 -20.56 -7.94
C LYS A 536 1.52 -21.48 -6.80
N PRO A 537 0.40 -21.17 -6.13
CA PRO A 537 -0.09 -21.90 -4.97
C PRO A 537 -0.17 -23.41 -5.19
#